data_AF-A0A9L0JS20-F1
#
_entry.id   AF-A0A9L0JS20-F1
#
_cell.length_a   1.000
_cell.length_b   1.000
_cell.length_c   1.000
_cell.angle_alpha   90.00
_cell.angle_beta   90.00
_cell.angle_gamma   90.00
#
_symmetry.space_group_name_H-M   'P 1'
#
loop_
_entity.id
_entity.type
_entity.pdbx_description
1 polymer ?
#
loop_
_entity_poly.entity_id
_entity_poly.type
_entity_poly.pdbx_seq_one_letter_code
_entity_poly.pdbx_strand_id
1 'polypeptide(L)'
;MWLRRRGCLRPAGCGVEELRRRRREREAALRKARREQQLISKRLLRDDAPEEGEGGCVAVILGQAEIQQFLQLAQRGTEEKERERALVSLRRGLQHPETQQTFIWLEGSMRTLVGLLTSNQALLQLEAARCLHELSHSEQSAVAEACLPATSYLLTYLSGHSSDFIVNNALLITHGALSTLGLLLLDLAGAVQRTEDAGLELLACPVLRCLSNLLTEAAVGAVGEQMQLRDERVVAALFILLQFFLQKQPSLLPEGLWLLNNLTANSPSFCTSLLSLDLIEPLLQLLPVSNVVSVLVLTVLCNVAEKGPAYCQHLWPGPLLCSLLGTLAFSDTEVVGQSLELLQLLFLYRPEAAQAFLQQSGLQALERHEKEAQLQDRVHALQQTALHG
;
A
#
# COMPACT_ATOMS: atom_id res chain seq x y z
N MET A 1 23.01 -59.56 11.97
CA MET A 1 22.98 -59.08 10.57
C MET A 1 21.90 -58.00 10.45
N TRP A 2 22.36 -56.75 10.25
CA TRP A 2 21.61 -55.60 9.70
C TRP A 2 20.49 -54.94 10.51
N LEU A 3 20.88 -54.09 11.47
CA LEU A 3 20.13 -52.89 11.86
C LEU A 3 20.43 -51.79 10.84
N ARG A 4 19.50 -51.55 9.91
CA ARG A 4 19.60 -50.48 8.91
C ARG A 4 19.10 -49.17 9.52
N ARG A 5 19.98 -48.44 10.24
CA ARG A 5 19.77 -47.02 10.55
C ARG A 5 19.78 -46.22 9.24
N ARG A 6 18.60 -45.89 8.70
CA ARG A 6 18.45 -44.84 7.70
C ARG A 6 18.57 -43.50 8.41
N GLY A 7 19.79 -43.01 8.58
CA GLY A 7 20.03 -41.58 8.76
C GLY A 7 19.67 -40.90 7.45
N CYS A 8 18.47 -40.32 7.36
CA CYS A 8 18.16 -39.37 6.29
C CYS A 8 18.97 -38.10 6.58
N LEU A 9 20.11 -37.97 5.92
CA LEU A 9 20.79 -36.69 5.74
C LEU A 9 19.82 -35.78 4.99
N ARG A 10 19.15 -34.87 5.70
CA ARG A 10 18.43 -33.76 5.06
C ARG A 10 19.47 -32.89 4.37
N PRO A 11 19.38 -32.63 3.05
CA PRO A 11 20.27 -31.68 2.39
C PRO A 11 20.12 -30.30 3.05
N ALA A 12 21.23 -29.60 3.32
CA ALA A 12 21.22 -28.27 3.94
C ALA A 12 20.28 -27.27 3.22
N GLY A 13 20.08 -27.43 1.90
CA GLY A 13 19.13 -26.63 1.11
C GLY A 13 17.65 -26.83 1.44
N CYS A 14 17.27 -27.96 2.04
CA CYS A 14 15.88 -28.23 2.44
C CYS A 14 15.45 -27.39 3.64
N GLY A 15 16.39 -27.05 4.55
CA GLY A 15 16.12 -26.15 5.68
C GLY A 15 16.02 -24.69 5.28
N VAL A 16 16.86 -24.25 4.34
CA VAL A 16 16.90 -22.85 3.87
C VAL A 16 15.64 -22.48 3.10
N GLU A 17 15.20 -23.32 2.16
CA GLU A 17 13.99 -23.02 1.38
C GLU A 17 12.72 -23.08 2.26
N GLU A 18 12.72 -23.93 3.28
CA GLU A 18 11.67 -23.97 4.31
C GLU A 18 11.61 -22.67 5.12
N LEU A 19 12.76 -22.10 5.50
CA LEU A 19 12.84 -20.80 6.19
C LEU A 19 12.30 -19.67 5.30
N ARG A 20 12.69 -19.63 4.02
CA ARG A 20 12.15 -18.65 3.06
C ARG A 20 10.66 -18.79 2.83
N ARG A 21 10.16 -20.03 2.73
CA ARG A 21 8.72 -20.30 2.61
C ARG A 21 7.96 -19.77 3.82
N ARG A 22 8.38 -20.10 5.03
CA ARG A 22 7.76 -19.62 6.28
C ARG A 22 7.75 -18.09 6.36
N ARG A 23 8.85 -17.45 5.94
CA ARG A 23 8.93 -15.99 5.82
C ARG A 23 7.87 -15.45 4.86
N ARG A 24 7.82 -15.96 3.62
CA ARG A 24 6.83 -15.52 2.61
C ARG A 24 5.40 -15.65 3.10
N GLU A 25 5.08 -16.76 3.77
CA GLU A 25 3.77 -17.00 4.37
C GLU A 25 3.45 -16.01 5.49
N ARG A 26 4.39 -15.78 6.42
CA ARG A 26 4.25 -14.81 7.51
C ARG A 26 4.04 -13.39 6.97
N GLU A 27 4.88 -12.95 6.05
CA GLU A 27 4.80 -11.60 5.47
C GLU A 27 3.54 -11.43 4.59
N ALA A 28 3.09 -12.48 3.90
CA ALA A 28 1.80 -12.46 3.20
C ALA A 28 0.63 -12.30 4.17
N ALA A 29 0.65 -13.01 5.30
CA ALA A 29 -0.37 -12.88 6.34
C ALA A 29 -0.38 -11.47 6.97
N LEU A 30 0.79 -10.89 7.25
CA LEU A 30 0.90 -9.52 7.77
C LEU A 30 0.37 -8.48 6.79
N ARG A 31 0.69 -8.60 5.49
CA ARG A 31 0.16 -7.69 4.45
C ARG A 31 -1.36 -7.82 4.32
N LYS A 32 -1.90 -9.05 4.36
CA LYS A 32 -3.34 -9.32 4.38
C LYS A 32 -4.01 -8.71 5.62
N ALA A 33 -3.44 -8.91 6.81
CA ALA A 33 -3.96 -8.36 8.06
C ALA A 33 -3.95 -6.82 8.06
N ARG A 34 -2.87 -6.20 7.56
CA ARG A 34 -2.80 -4.73 7.43
C ARG A 34 -3.86 -4.21 6.46
N ARG A 35 -4.03 -4.83 5.29
CA ARG A 35 -5.15 -4.55 4.38
C ARG A 35 -6.48 -4.65 5.11
N GLU A 36 -6.73 -5.75 5.81
CA GLU A 36 -7.97 -5.94 6.58
C GLU A 36 -8.18 -4.86 7.66
N GLN A 37 -7.14 -4.41 8.36
CA GLN A 37 -7.23 -3.29 9.30
C GLN A 37 -7.59 -1.96 8.60
N GLN A 38 -6.99 -1.68 7.43
CA GLN A 38 -7.36 -0.51 6.61
C GLN A 38 -8.80 -0.57 6.10
N LEU A 39 -9.35 -1.79 5.97
CA LEU A 39 -10.75 -2.02 5.59
C LEU A 39 -11.68 -1.89 6.81
N ILE A 40 -11.33 -2.47 7.96
CA ILE A 40 -12.15 -2.49 9.19
C ILE A 40 -12.30 -1.09 9.79
N SER A 41 -11.25 -0.27 9.75
CA SER A 41 -11.32 1.15 10.13
C SER A 41 -12.36 1.95 9.33
N LYS A 42 -12.84 1.41 8.19
CA LYS A 42 -13.93 1.95 7.37
C LYS A 42 -15.25 1.17 7.50
N ARG A 43 -15.25 -0.05 8.06
CA ARG A 43 -16.43 -0.92 8.26
C ARG A 43 -17.33 -0.51 9.43
N LEU A 44 -16.94 0.46 10.26
CA LEU A 44 -17.75 0.99 11.37
C LEU A 44 -19.04 1.72 10.92
N LEU A 45 -19.48 1.55 9.66
CA LEU A 45 -20.60 2.25 9.04
C LEU A 45 -21.50 1.28 8.23
N ARG A 46 -21.92 0.15 8.80
CA ARG A 46 -22.97 -0.66 8.14
C ARG A 46 -23.83 -1.55 9.05
N ASP A 47 -25.13 -1.37 8.91
CA ASP A 47 -26.21 -2.34 9.13
C ASP A 47 -26.86 -2.63 7.74
N ASP A 48 -27.19 -3.89 7.48
CA ASP A 48 -27.60 -4.44 6.17
C ASP A 48 -29.11 -4.25 5.88
N ALA A 49 -29.47 -3.95 4.61
CA ALA A 49 -30.80 -4.24 4.04
C ALA A 49 -30.76 -4.26 2.49
N PRO A 50 -31.54 -5.16 1.83
CA PRO A 50 -31.47 -5.42 0.39
C PRO A 50 -32.27 -4.44 -0.50
N GLU A 51 -31.77 -4.19 -1.71
CA GLU A 51 -32.34 -3.32 -2.76
C GLU A 51 -33.40 -4.00 -3.64
N GLU A 52 -34.41 -3.24 -4.09
CA GLU A 52 -35.28 -3.55 -5.23
C GLU A 52 -35.29 -2.40 -6.26
N GLY A 53 -35.32 -2.77 -7.55
CA GLY A 53 -35.00 -1.96 -8.72
C GLY A 53 -35.94 -0.81 -9.11
N GLU A 54 -35.35 0.16 -9.81
CA GLU A 54 -36.04 1.34 -10.36
C GLU A 54 -36.47 1.20 -11.83
N GLY A 55 -37.68 1.70 -12.11
CA GLY A 55 -38.19 2.05 -13.44
C GLY A 55 -37.71 3.42 -13.94
N GLY A 56 -37.66 3.54 -15.27
CA GLY A 56 -37.03 4.65 -15.99
C GLY A 56 -37.76 5.99 -15.98
N CYS A 57 -36.96 7.07 -16.03
CA CYS A 57 -37.36 8.41 -16.46
C CYS A 57 -36.19 9.03 -17.24
N VAL A 58 -36.49 9.70 -18.35
CA VAL A 58 -35.54 10.25 -19.34
C VAL A 58 -34.71 11.38 -18.73
N ALA A 59 -33.40 11.40 -18.99
CA ALA A 59 -32.47 12.41 -18.49
C ALA A 59 -32.79 13.80 -19.07
N VAL A 60 -32.79 14.82 -18.22
CA VAL A 60 -33.01 16.24 -18.56
C VAL A 60 -31.77 17.04 -18.14
N ILE A 61 -31.35 18.01 -18.95
CA ILE A 61 -30.29 18.97 -18.61
C ILE A 61 -30.75 19.78 -17.39
N LEU A 62 -29.94 19.77 -16.32
CA LEU A 62 -30.31 20.43 -15.07
C LEU A 62 -29.70 21.83 -14.99
N GLY A 63 -30.50 22.81 -14.60
CA GLY A 63 -30.08 24.15 -14.26
C GLY A 63 -29.57 24.27 -12.80
N GLN A 64 -29.01 25.43 -12.48
CA GLN A 64 -28.40 25.69 -11.16
C GLN A 64 -29.37 25.47 -9.99
N ALA A 65 -30.63 25.91 -10.12
CA ALA A 65 -31.64 25.77 -9.06
C ALA A 65 -32.00 24.30 -8.78
N GLU A 66 -32.07 23.47 -9.83
CA GLU A 66 -32.41 22.05 -9.73
C GLU A 66 -31.25 21.28 -9.09
N ILE A 67 -30.01 21.54 -9.53
CA ILE A 67 -28.80 20.97 -8.92
C ILE A 67 -28.73 21.33 -7.43
N GLN A 68 -28.97 22.59 -7.07
CA GLN A 68 -28.95 23.03 -5.68
C GLN A 68 -30.04 22.35 -4.86
N GLN A 69 -31.24 22.18 -5.41
CA GLN A 69 -32.34 21.47 -4.76
C GLN A 69 -31.98 19.99 -4.51
N PHE A 70 -31.45 19.29 -5.51
CA PHE A 70 -31.04 17.88 -5.33
C PHE A 70 -29.94 17.73 -4.29
N LEU A 71 -28.95 18.62 -4.26
CA LEU A 71 -27.89 18.59 -3.25
C LEU A 71 -28.42 18.87 -1.84
N GLN A 72 -29.37 19.80 -1.70
CA GLN A 72 -30.02 20.08 -0.41
C GLN A 72 -30.86 18.88 0.08
N LEU A 73 -31.62 18.25 -0.81
CA LEU A 73 -32.39 17.04 -0.50
C LEU A 73 -31.46 15.90 -0.11
N ALA A 74 -30.38 15.66 -0.85
CA ALA A 74 -29.39 14.63 -0.53
C ALA A 74 -28.73 14.86 0.84
N GLN A 75 -28.52 16.11 1.26
CA GLN A 75 -27.93 16.44 2.57
C GLN A 75 -28.92 16.42 3.73
N ARG A 76 -30.11 17.01 3.55
CA ARG A 76 -31.04 17.38 4.62
C ARG A 76 -32.37 16.62 4.57
N GLY A 77 -32.59 15.79 3.56
CA GLY A 77 -33.79 14.96 3.45
C GLY A 77 -33.97 14.09 4.69
N THR A 78 -35.22 13.91 5.11
CA THR A 78 -35.55 13.12 6.31
C THR A 78 -35.63 11.63 6.02
N GLU A 79 -35.99 11.26 4.79
CA GLU A 79 -36.09 9.87 4.36
C GLU A 79 -34.89 9.45 3.49
N GLU A 80 -34.26 8.32 3.81
CA GLU A 80 -33.10 7.80 3.07
C GLU A 80 -33.40 7.59 1.58
N LYS A 81 -34.57 7.04 1.25
CA LYS A 81 -35.03 6.86 -0.14
C LYS A 81 -35.20 8.18 -0.90
N GLU A 82 -35.59 9.26 -0.23
CA GLU A 82 -35.72 10.58 -0.87
C GLU A 82 -34.33 11.16 -1.18
N ARG A 83 -33.40 11.03 -0.23
CA ARG A 83 -32.00 11.47 -0.40
C ARG A 83 -31.32 10.71 -1.53
N GLU A 84 -31.57 9.41 -1.63
CA GLU A 84 -31.05 8.54 -2.70
C GLU A 84 -31.61 8.96 -4.06
N ARG A 85 -32.94 9.09 -4.20
CA ARG A 85 -33.58 9.54 -5.45
C ARG A 85 -33.09 10.91 -5.92
N ALA A 86 -32.79 11.81 -4.99
CA ALA A 86 -32.20 13.11 -5.32
C ALA A 86 -30.81 12.95 -5.95
N LEU A 87 -29.96 12.07 -5.40
CA LEU A 87 -28.65 11.76 -5.99
C LEU A 87 -28.76 11.00 -7.32
N VAL A 88 -29.70 10.07 -7.47
CA VAL A 88 -29.95 9.38 -8.74
C VAL A 88 -30.37 10.40 -9.82
N SER A 89 -31.23 11.36 -9.46
CA SER A 89 -31.67 12.41 -10.39
C SER A 89 -30.51 13.34 -10.76
N LEU A 90 -29.69 13.73 -9.79
CA LEU A 90 -28.48 14.52 -10.02
C LEU A 90 -27.50 13.77 -10.95
N ARG A 91 -27.23 12.49 -10.68
CA ARG A 91 -26.35 11.64 -11.51
C ARG A 91 -26.81 11.59 -12.96
N ARG A 92 -28.11 11.38 -13.21
CA ARG A 92 -28.67 11.37 -14.56
C ARG A 92 -28.44 12.71 -15.27
N GLY A 93 -28.60 13.83 -14.56
CA GLY A 93 -28.28 15.15 -15.10
C GLY A 93 -26.80 15.34 -15.43
N LEU A 94 -25.90 14.82 -14.58
CA LEU A 94 -24.43 14.88 -14.74
C LEU A 94 -23.89 14.11 -15.95
N GLN A 95 -24.72 13.36 -16.68
CA GLN A 95 -24.36 12.78 -17.97
C GLN A 95 -24.21 13.85 -19.08
N HIS A 96 -24.75 15.05 -18.85
CA HIS A 96 -24.71 16.16 -19.80
C HIS A 96 -23.59 17.17 -19.44
N PRO A 97 -22.70 17.54 -20.40
CA PRO A 97 -21.62 18.49 -20.16
C PRO A 97 -22.07 19.86 -19.61
N GLU A 98 -23.26 20.33 -20.00
CA GLU A 98 -23.84 21.59 -19.53
C GLU A 98 -24.18 21.53 -18.04
N THR A 99 -24.74 20.40 -17.58
CA THR A 99 -25.01 20.14 -16.16
C THR A 99 -23.70 20.01 -15.39
N GLN A 100 -22.68 19.32 -15.94
CA GLN A 100 -21.37 19.17 -15.30
C GLN A 100 -20.71 20.53 -15.05
N GLN A 101 -20.73 21.43 -16.03
CA GLN A 101 -20.23 22.79 -15.85
C GLN A 101 -21.00 23.51 -14.75
N THR A 102 -22.32 23.56 -14.87
CA THR A 102 -23.17 24.25 -13.88
C THR A 102 -22.95 23.71 -12.47
N PHE A 103 -22.72 22.40 -12.34
CA PHE A 103 -22.40 21.74 -11.09
C PHE A 103 -21.07 22.23 -10.49
N ILE A 104 -19.97 22.25 -11.26
CA ILE A 104 -18.66 22.63 -10.72
C ILE A 104 -18.57 24.12 -10.36
N TRP A 105 -19.34 24.97 -11.04
CA TRP A 105 -19.42 26.41 -10.76
C TRP A 105 -20.34 26.73 -9.57
N LEU A 106 -21.17 25.78 -9.14
CA LEU A 106 -22.03 25.94 -7.97
C LEU A 106 -21.22 25.83 -6.68
N GLU A 107 -21.22 26.90 -5.89
CA GLU A 107 -20.45 26.94 -4.64
C GLU A 107 -20.85 25.82 -3.67
N GLY A 108 -19.86 25.05 -3.21
CA GLY A 108 -20.06 23.98 -2.22
C GLY A 108 -20.67 22.69 -2.78
N SER A 109 -20.91 22.57 -4.09
CA SER A 109 -21.44 21.35 -4.73
C SER A 109 -20.51 20.15 -4.57
N MET A 110 -19.24 20.31 -4.92
CA MET A 110 -18.20 19.29 -4.75
C MET A 110 -17.99 18.94 -3.28
N ARG A 111 -17.96 19.94 -2.39
CA ARG A 111 -17.87 19.72 -0.94
C ARG A 111 -19.04 18.87 -0.43
N THR A 112 -20.23 19.09 -0.98
CA THR A 112 -21.43 18.33 -0.64
C THR A 112 -21.31 16.87 -1.08
N LEU A 113 -20.95 16.60 -2.34
CA LEU A 113 -20.75 15.23 -2.83
C LEU A 113 -19.66 14.50 -2.05
N VAL A 114 -18.54 15.18 -1.76
CA VAL A 114 -17.46 14.62 -0.94
C VAL A 114 -17.94 14.31 0.48
N GLY A 115 -18.74 15.19 1.10
CA GLY A 115 -19.34 14.92 2.40
C GLY A 115 -20.26 13.70 2.38
N LEU A 116 -21.03 13.52 1.31
CA LEU A 116 -21.93 12.37 1.13
C LEU A 116 -21.17 11.06 0.88
N LEU A 117 -20.03 11.10 0.19
CA LEU A 117 -19.10 9.96 0.09
C LEU A 117 -18.61 9.48 1.47
N THR A 118 -18.51 10.39 2.44
CA THR A 118 -18.10 10.07 3.81
C THR A 118 -19.26 9.79 4.77
N SER A 119 -20.50 9.74 4.27
CA SER A 119 -21.68 9.48 5.11
C SER A 119 -21.70 8.05 5.67
N ASN A 120 -22.55 7.80 6.66
CA ASN A 120 -22.75 6.46 7.25
C ASN A 120 -23.77 5.60 6.48
N GLN A 121 -24.31 6.09 5.35
CA GLN A 121 -25.38 5.45 4.59
C GLN A 121 -24.81 4.91 3.27
N ALA A 122 -24.73 3.58 3.15
CA ALA A 122 -24.04 2.92 2.04
C ALA A 122 -24.63 3.28 0.66
N LEU A 123 -25.95 3.41 0.56
CA LEU A 123 -26.65 3.80 -0.67
C LEU A 123 -26.31 5.23 -1.10
N LEU A 124 -26.22 6.16 -0.14
CA LEU A 124 -25.83 7.54 -0.43
C LEU A 124 -24.36 7.67 -0.79
N GLN A 125 -23.47 6.92 -0.12
CA GLN A 125 -22.06 6.86 -0.51
C GLN A 125 -21.92 6.36 -1.95
N LEU A 126 -22.66 5.30 -2.30
CA LEU A 126 -22.65 4.71 -3.63
C LEU A 126 -23.15 5.69 -4.70
N GLU A 127 -24.31 6.31 -4.49
CA GLU A 127 -24.83 7.28 -5.47
C GLU A 127 -23.97 8.55 -5.57
N ALA A 128 -23.37 9.01 -4.46
CA ALA A 128 -22.39 10.09 -4.50
C ALA A 128 -21.12 9.70 -5.30
N ALA A 129 -20.64 8.46 -5.16
CA ALA A 129 -19.53 7.94 -5.95
C ALA A 129 -19.89 7.84 -7.44
N ARG A 130 -21.10 7.41 -7.76
CA ARG A 130 -21.60 7.36 -9.13
C ARG A 130 -21.76 8.76 -9.73
N CYS A 131 -22.18 9.77 -8.98
CA CYS A 131 -22.19 11.17 -9.45
C CYS A 131 -20.78 11.65 -9.83
N LEU A 132 -19.78 11.34 -9.01
CA LEU A 132 -18.39 11.71 -9.27
C LEU A 132 -17.78 10.93 -10.43
N HIS A 133 -18.22 9.69 -10.66
CA HIS A 133 -17.85 8.91 -11.82
C HIS A 133 -18.31 9.55 -13.14
N GLU A 134 -19.54 10.09 -13.19
CA GLU A 134 -20.02 10.82 -14.37
C GLU A 134 -19.16 12.07 -14.61
N LEU A 135 -18.82 12.81 -13.55
CA LEU A 135 -17.93 13.98 -13.63
C LEU A 135 -16.50 13.62 -14.10
N SER A 136 -15.97 12.47 -13.68
CA SER A 136 -14.62 12.04 -14.07
C SER A 136 -14.48 11.66 -15.55
N HIS A 137 -15.59 11.42 -16.25
CA HIS A 137 -15.60 11.16 -17.70
C HIS A 137 -15.68 12.45 -18.54
N SER A 138 -15.73 13.62 -17.91
CA SER A 138 -15.80 14.89 -18.62
C SER A 138 -14.52 15.15 -19.42
N GLU A 139 -14.67 15.56 -20.67
CA GLU A 139 -13.54 15.98 -21.53
C GLU A 139 -12.99 17.38 -21.15
N GLN A 140 -13.60 18.05 -20.17
CA GLN A 140 -13.26 19.42 -19.77
C GLN A 140 -12.28 19.44 -18.59
N SER A 141 -11.12 20.07 -18.76
CA SER A 141 -10.07 20.18 -17.72
C SER A 141 -10.59 20.73 -16.39
N ALA A 142 -11.44 21.76 -16.43
CA ALA A 142 -11.99 22.37 -15.22
C ALA A 142 -12.85 21.41 -14.39
N VAL A 143 -13.56 20.47 -15.04
CA VAL A 143 -14.37 19.45 -14.36
C VAL A 143 -13.47 18.36 -13.77
N ALA A 144 -12.44 17.94 -14.50
CA ALA A 144 -11.43 17.00 -14.00
C ALA A 144 -10.68 17.57 -12.77
N GLU A 145 -10.29 18.85 -12.81
CA GLU A 145 -9.65 19.56 -11.71
C GLU A 145 -10.57 19.68 -10.48
N ALA A 146 -11.86 20.00 -10.70
CA ALA A 146 -12.85 20.05 -9.64
C ALA A 146 -13.07 18.70 -8.92
N CYS A 147 -12.77 17.58 -9.59
CA CYS A 147 -12.87 16.24 -9.03
C CYS A 147 -11.66 15.82 -8.20
N LEU A 148 -10.51 16.50 -8.30
CA LEU A 148 -9.27 16.15 -7.57
C LEU A 148 -9.48 16.00 -6.05
N PRO A 149 -10.23 16.88 -5.36
CA PRO A 149 -10.49 16.72 -3.93
C PRO A 149 -11.31 15.46 -3.60
N ALA A 150 -12.11 14.97 -4.55
CA ALA A 150 -12.94 13.78 -4.40
C ALA A 150 -12.21 12.49 -4.77
N THR A 151 -11.16 12.55 -5.59
CA THR A 151 -10.34 11.40 -6.00
C THR A 151 -9.77 10.66 -4.79
N SER A 152 -9.35 11.38 -3.76
CA SER A 152 -8.86 10.80 -2.50
C SER A 152 -9.91 9.92 -1.79
N TYR A 153 -11.15 10.38 -1.77
CA TYR A 153 -12.29 9.68 -1.17
C TYR A 153 -12.75 8.52 -2.03
N LEU A 154 -12.77 8.66 -3.36
CA LEU A 154 -13.09 7.58 -4.30
C LEU A 154 -12.08 6.44 -4.23
N LEU A 155 -10.79 6.75 -4.21
CA LEU A 155 -9.73 5.73 -4.04
C LEU A 155 -9.84 5.01 -2.69
N THR A 156 -10.19 5.77 -1.65
CA THR A 156 -10.46 5.24 -0.31
C THR A 156 -11.71 4.35 -0.29
N TYR A 157 -12.76 4.70 -1.04
CA TYR A 157 -14.00 3.94 -1.16
C TYR A 157 -13.81 2.66 -1.99
N LEU A 158 -13.17 2.76 -3.16
CA LEU A 158 -12.82 1.64 -4.04
C LEU A 158 -11.87 0.64 -3.38
N SER A 159 -11.02 1.11 -2.46
CA SER A 159 -10.16 0.24 -1.66
C SER A 159 -10.88 -0.35 -0.44
N GLY A 160 -12.16 -0.07 -0.21
CA GLY A 160 -12.98 -0.54 0.91
C GLY A 160 -13.84 -1.77 0.54
N HIS A 161 -14.00 -2.73 1.45
CA HIS A 161 -14.90 -3.88 1.25
C HIS A 161 -16.30 -3.49 1.72
N SER A 162 -17.23 -3.31 0.79
CA SER A 162 -18.66 -3.34 1.08
C SER A 162 -19.19 -4.76 0.87
N SER A 163 -19.97 -5.28 1.81
CA SER A 163 -20.61 -6.61 1.69
C SER A 163 -21.72 -6.65 0.63
N ASP A 164 -22.36 -5.51 0.33
CA ASP A 164 -23.47 -5.48 -0.67
C ASP A 164 -23.07 -4.82 -1.99
N PHE A 165 -21.92 -4.13 -2.03
CA PHE A 165 -21.32 -3.69 -3.29
C PHE A 165 -19.97 -4.36 -3.48
N ILE A 166 -20.01 -5.43 -4.27
CA ILE A 166 -18.83 -6.09 -4.81
C ILE A 166 -18.18 -5.13 -5.83
N VAL A 167 -17.47 -4.10 -5.38
CA VAL A 167 -16.27 -3.70 -6.13
C VAL A 167 -15.27 -4.79 -5.83
N ASN A 168 -15.35 -5.87 -6.62
CA ASN A 168 -14.37 -6.92 -6.52
C ASN A 168 -13.02 -6.29 -6.85
N ASN A 169 -12.09 -6.24 -5.90
CA ASN A 169 -10.72 -5.84 -6.20
C ASN A 169 -10.18 -6.64 -7.39
N ALA A 170 -10.60 -7.90 -7.57
CA ALA A 170 -10.29 -8.68 -8.77
C ALA A 170 -10.86 -8.05 -10.06
N LEU A 171 -12.07 -7.48 -10.04
CA LEU A 171 -12.66 -6.80 -11.19
C LEU A 171 -11.93 -5.48 -11.50
N LEU A 172 -11.57 -4.70 -10.49
CA LEU A 172 -10.73 -3.50 -10.70
C LEU A 172 -9.39 -3.87 -11.34
N ILE A 173 -8.76 -4.94 -10.84
CA ILE A 173 -7.51 -5.45 -11.39
C ILE A 173 -7.70 -5.90 -12.85
N THR A 174 -8.77 -6.64 -13.17
CA THR A 174 -9.02 -7.07 -14.57
C THR A 174 -9.28 -5.90 -15.52
N HIS A 175 -9.81 -4.78 -15.03
CA HIS A 175 -10.02 -3.56 -15.80
C HIS A 175 -8.80 -2.62 -15.81
N GLY A 176 -7.63 -3.07 -15.33
CA GLY A 176 -6.38 -2.32 -15.44
C GLY A 176 -6.15 -1.26 -14.37
N ALA A 177 -6.88 -1.30 -13.25
CA ALA A 177 -6.73 -0.32 -12.16
C ALA A 177 -5.30 -0.24 -11.62
N LEU A 178 -4.57 -1.36 -11.56
CA LEU A 178 -3.16 -1.36 -11.14
C LEU A 178 -2.30 -0.49 -12.06
N SER A 179 -2.45 -0.63 -13.37
CA SER A 179 -1.71 0.17 -14.36
C SER A 179 -2.08 1.64 -14.28
N THR A 180 -3.38 1.96 -14.19
CA THR A 180 -3.87 3.33 -14.08
C THR A 180 -3.36 4.01 -12.81
N LEU A 181 -3.41 3.33 -11.67
CA LEU A 181 -2.88 3.85 -10.40
C LEU A 181 -1.35 3.95 -10.41
N GLY A 182 -0.66 3.06 -11.12
CA GLY A 182 0.78 3.15 -11.36
C GLY A 182 1.14 4.41 -12.15
N LEU A 183 0.42 4.70 -13.24
CA LEU A 183 0.59 5.93 -14.02
C LEU A 183 0.29 7.18 -13.18
N LEU A 184 -0.81 7.18 -12.42
CA LEU A 184 -1.14 8.27 -11.52
C LEU A 184 -0.04 8.51 -10.47
N LEU A 185 0.61 7.46 -9.97
CA LEU A 185 1.76 7.59 -9.07
C LEU A 185 2.96 8.27 -9.75
N LEU A 186 3.22 7.96 -11.03
CA LEU A 186 4.27 8.63 -11.83
C LEU A 186 3.93 10.12 -12.01
N ASP A 187 2.68 10.43 -12.35
CA ASP A 187 2.22 11.81 -12.55
C ASP A 187 2.33 12.63 -11.25
N LEU A 188 1.93 12.04 -10.12
CA LEU A 188 2.09 12.63 -8.78
C LEU A 188 3.56 12.92 -8.47
N ALA A 189 4.47 11.97 -8.72
CA ALA A 189 5.89 12.20 -8.51
C ALA A 189 6.44 13.31 -9.43
N GLY A 190 5.98 13.37 -10.67
CA GLY A 190 6.33 14.44 -11.60
C GLY A 190 5.77 15.82 -11.18
N ALA A 191 4.59 15.88 -10.58
CA ALA A 191 4.01 17.11 -10.03
C ALA A 191 4.80 17.61 -8.80
N VAL A 192 5.18 16.70 -7.90
CA VAL A 192 6.05 17.00 -6.75
C VAL A 192 7.39 17.60 -7.21
N GLN A 193 8.01 17.05 -8.27
CA GLN A 193 9.26 17.59 -8.80
C GLN A 193 9.11 18.98 -9.45
N ARG A 194 7.92 19.29 -9.97
CA ARG A 194 7.59 20.60 -10.57
C ARG A 194 7.17 21.66 -9.56
N THR A 195 7.23 21.37 -8.25
CA THR A 195 6.85 22.27 -7.15
C THR A 195 5.39 22.73 -7.18
N GLU A 196 4.50 21.92 -7.76
CA GLU A 196 3.04 22.10 -7.64
C GLU A 196 2.56 21.56 -6.28
N ASP A 197 3.15 22.07 -5.19
CA ASP A 197 3.16 21.47 -3.84
C ASP A 197 1.81 21.46 -3.12
N ALA A 198 0.82 22.27 -3.54
CA ALA A 198 -0.36 22.54 -2.74
C ALA A 198 -1.34 21.34 -2.68
N GLY A 199 -1.19 20.50 -1.64
CA GLY A 199 -2.16 19.47 -1.28
C GLY A 199 -1.96 18.11 -1.95
N LEU A 200 -0.81 17.88 -2.61
CA LEU A 200 -0.50 16.59 -3.24
C LEU A 200 -0.43 15.44 -2.22
N GLU A 201 -0.10 15.71 -0.95
CA GLU A 201 -0.13 14.71 0.13
C GLU A 201 -1.53 14.09 0.30
N LEU A 202 -2.59 14.88 0.10
CA LEU A 202 -3.99 14.46 0.24
C LEU A 202 -4.40 13.45 -0.84
N LEU A 203 -3.78 13.50 -2.02
CA LEU A 203 -4.04 12.57 -3.11
C LEU A 203 -3.09 11.36 -3.08
N ALA A 204 -1.82 11.59 -2.71
CA ALA A 204 -0.81 10.53 -2.72
C ALA A 204 -1.13 9.40 -1.74
N CYS A 205 -1.57 9.71 -0.52
CA CYS A 205 -1.93 8.68 0.47
C CYS A 205 -3.03 7.72 -0.03
N PRO A 206 -4.19 8.20 -0.54
CA PRO A 206 -5.21 7.35 -1.15
C PRO A 206 -4.71 6.50 -2.33
N VAL A 207 -3.87 7.05 -3.21
CA VAL A 207 -3.29 6.30 -4.34
C VAL A 207 -2.41 5.16 -3.82
N LEU A 208 -1.52 5.45 -2.87
CA LEU A 208 -0.64 4.47 -2.25
C LEU A 208 -1.42 3.34 -1.56
N ARG A 209 -2.46 3.70 -0.80
CA ARG A 209 -3.34 2.74 -0.12
C ARG A 209 -4.11 1.89 -1.11
N CYS A 210 -4.73 2.50 -2.12
CA CYS A 210 -5.51 1.78 -3.13
C CYS A 210 -4.63 0.79 -3.89
N LEU A 211 -3.48 1.26 -4.39
CA LEU A 211 -2.52 0.44 -5.12
C LEU A 211 -1.98 -0.72 -4.26
N SER A 212 -1.63 -0.46 -3.01
CA SER A 212 -1.16 -1.49 -2.07
C SER A 212 -2.23 -2.54 -1.74
N ASN A 213 -3.49 -2.11 -1.57
CA ASN A 213 -4.62 -3.00 -1.32
C ASN A 213 -4.88 -3.92 -2.52
N LEU A 214 -4.85 -3.37 -3.74
CA LEU A 214 -5.02 -4.15 -4.97
C LEU A 214 -3.84 -5.11 -5.21
N LEU A 215 -2.60 -4.70 -4.95
CA LEU A 215 -1.44 -5.58 -5.05
C LEU A 215 -1.50 -6.74 -4.05
N THR A 216 -1.96 -6.47 -2.83
CA THR A 216 -2.16 -7.52 -1.81
C THR A 216 -3.21 -8.53 -2.27
N GLU A 217 -4.29 -8.09 -2.91
CA GLU A 217 -5.31 -8.99 -3.48
C GLU A 217 -4.80 -9.79 -4.67
N ALA A 218 -4.12 -9.14 -5.61
CA ALA A 218 -3.57 -9.76 -6.82
C ALA A 218 -2.63 -10.94 -6.48
N ALA A 219 -1.90 -10.85 -5.36
CA ALA A 219 -0.96 -11.87 -4.91
C ALA A 219 -1.63 -13.18 -4.42
N VAL A 220 -2.93 -13.18 -4.10
CA VAL A 220 -3.65 -14.34 -3.52
C VAL A 220 -4.21 -15.30 -4.59
N GLY A 221 -4.10 -14.95 -5.88
CA GLY A 221 -4.27 -15.93 -6.97
C GLY A 221 -5.65 -15.99 -7.63
N ALA A 222 -6.49 -14.95 -7.50
CA ALA A 222 -7.75 -14.86 -8.24
C ALA A 222 -7.59 -14.22 -9.65
N VAL A 223 -6.43 -13.64 -9.96
CA VAL A 223 -6.21 -12.86 -11.20
C VAL A 223 -4.92 -13.32 -11.87
N GLY A 224 -4.96 -13.63 -13.16
CA GLY A 224 -3.85 -14.24 -13.91
C GLY A 224 -2.57 -13.37 -13.97
N GLU A 225 -1.42 -13.97 -14.31
CA GLU A 225 -0.10 -13.32 -14.36
C GLU A 225 0.00 -12.08 -15.30
N GLN A 226 -0.96 -11.91 -16.21
CA GLN A 226 -1.05 -10.76 -17.11
C GLN A 226 -1.54 -9.48 -16.42
N MET A 227 -2.14 -9.60 -15.24
CA MET A 227 -2.79 -8.49 -14.51
C MET A 227 -1.89 -7.88 -13.42
N GLN A 228 -0.57 -8.06 -13.51
CA GLN A 228 0.39 -7.50 -12.53
C GLN A 228 0.86 -6.11 -12.94
N LEU A 229 1.11 -5.24 -11.95
CA LEU A 229 1.86 -4.00 -12.18
C LEU A 229 3.30 -4.35 -12.55
N ARG A 230 3.74 -3.96 -13.75
CA ARG A 230 5.09 -4.27 -14.27
C ARG A 230 5.98 -3.03 -14.49
N ASP A 231 5.43 -1.84 -14.37
CA ASP A 231 6.17 -0.61 -14.63
C ASP A 231 7.15 -0.32 -13.49
N GLU A 232 8.43 -0.65 -13.71
CA GLU A 232 9.52 -0.47 -12.74
C GLU A 232 9.77 1.00 -12.37
N ARG A 233 9.35 1.96 -13.21
CA ARG A 233 9.48 3.39 -12.94
C ARG A 233 8.71 3.82 -11.69
N VAL A 234 7.71 3.03 -11.29
CA VAL A 234 6.95 3.19 -10.03
C VAL A 234 7.89 3.20 -8.82
N VAL A 235 9.01 2.47 -8.85
CA VAL A 235 10.00 2.49 -7.76
C VAL A 235 10.63 3.88 -7.64
N ALA A 236 11.08 4.48 -8.74
CA ALA A 236 11.66 5.82 -8.73
C ALA A 236 10.64 6.88 -8.26
N ALA A 237 9.41 6.82 -8.78
CA ALA A 237 8.32 7.70 -8.36
C ALA A 237 8.00 7.57 -6.87
N LEU A 238 8.00 6.34 -6.34
CA LEU A 238 7.77 6.11 -4.92
C LEU A 238 8.86 6.74 -4.05
N PHE A 239 10.13 6.71 -4.46
CA PHE A 239 11.20 7.36 -3.72
C PHE A 239 11.13 8.89 -3.77
N ILE A 240 10.72 9.47 -4.90
CA ILE A 240 10.42 10.91 -4.98
C ILE A 240 9.34 11.28 -3.95
N LEU A 241 8.26 10.49 -3.88
CA LEU A 241 7.19 10.71 -2.91
C LEU A 241 7.65 10.48 -1.46
N LEU A 242 8.48 9.47 -1.18
CA LEU A 242 9.03 9.25 0.16
C LEU A 242 9.90 10.43 0.61
N GLN A 243 10.73 10.99 -0.28
CA GLN A 243 11.51 12.18 0.03
C GLN A 243 10.61 13.40 0.29
N PHE A 244 9.56 13.56 -0.51
CA PHE A 244 8.55 14.60 -0.29
C PHE A 244 7.83 14.44 1.07
N PHE A 245 7.39 13.24 1.42
CA PHE A 245 6.76 12.96 2.72
C PHE A 245 7.72 13.17 3.88
N LEU A 246 8.99 12.80 3.74
CA LEU A 246 10.00 13.01 4.78
C LEU A 246 10.11 14.50 5.15
N GLN A 247 9.94 15.40 4.18
CA GLN A 247 10.03 16.85 4.41
C GLN A 247 8.70 17.48 4.85
N LYS A 248 7.57 17.04 4.29
CA LYS A 248 6.27 17.71 4.48
C LYS A 248 5.36 17.01 5.49
N GLN A 249 5.29 15.69 5.43
CA GLN A 249 4.35 14.89 6.23
C GLN A 249 4.89 13.47 6.52
N PRO A 250 5.82 13.31 7.48
CA PRO A 250 6.47 12.03 7.76
C PRO A 250 5.49 10.91 8.16
N SER A 251 4.30 11.25 8.66
CA SER A 251 3.24 10.29 8.98
C SER A 251 2.73 9.48 7.77
N LEU A 252 3.03 9.92 6.54
CA LEU A 252 2.67 9.21 5.30
C LEU A 252 3.75 8.23 4.80
N LEU A 253 4.98 8.30 5.32
CA LEU A 253 6.06 7.37 4.98
C LEU A 253 5.65 5.88 5.11
N PRO A 254 4.89 5.48 6.15
CA PRO A 254 4.44 4.09 6.27
C PRO A 254 3.55 3.61 5.11
N GLU A 255 2.82 4.49 4.43
CA GLU A 255 1.97 4.10 3.29
C GLU A 255 2.82 3.86 2.03
N GLY A 256 3.82 4.72 1.79
CA GLY A 256 4.77 4.52 0.69
C GLY A 256 5.63 3.28 0.88
N LEU A 257 6.15 3.06 2.08
CA LEU A 257 6.96 1.88 2.39
C LEU A 257 6.14 0.57 2.37
N TRP A 258 4.86 0.64 2.69
CA TRP A 258 3.97 -0.52 2.56
C TRP A 258 3.71 -0.89 1.10
N LEU A 259 3.57 0.11 0.22
CA LEU A 259 3.56 -0.13 -1.23
C LEU A 259 4.87 -0.79 -1.69
N LEU A 260 6.02 -0.26 -1.28
CA LEU A 260 7.33 -0.81 -1.64
C LEU A 260 7.52 -2.25 -1.16
N ASN A 261 7.04 -2.58 0.04
CA ASN A 261 7.03 -3.95 0.55
C ASN A 261 6.21 -4.88 -0.36
N ASN A 262 5.00 -4.46 -0.77
CA ASN A 262 4.19 -5.24 -1.71
C ASN A 262 4.87 -5.45 -3.07
N LEU A 263 5.49 -4.41 -3.63
CA LEU A 263 6.22 -4.48 -4.90
C LEU A 263 7.41 -5.45 -4.83
N THR A 264 8.17 -5.41 -3.75
CA THR A 264 9.41 -6.22 -3.61
C THR A 264 9.16 -7.67 -3.17
N ALA A 265 8.00 -7.97 -2.55
CA ALA A 265 7.72 -9.28 -1.95
C ALA A 265 7.96 -10.45 -2.92
N ASN A 266 7.37 -10.43 -4.11
CA ASN A 266 7.43 -11.55 -5.06
C ASN A 266 8.00 -11.17 -6.44
N SER A 267 8.57 -9.97 -6.60
CA SER A 267 9.06 -9.48 -7.90
C SER A 267 10.57 -9.25 -7.92
N PRO A 268 11.34 -10.07 -8.65
CA PRO A 268 12.76 -9.84 -8.89
C PRO A 268 13.03 -8.53 -9.65
N SER A 269 12.13 -8.13 -10.55
CA SER A 269 12.30 -6.91 -11.34
C SER A 269 12.31 -5.67 -10.45
N PHE A 270 11.30 -5.49 -9.59
CA PHE A 270 11.25 -4.36 -8.66
C PHE A 270 12.42 -4.35 -7.66
N CYS A 271 12.90 -5.52 -7.22
CA CYS A 271 14.11 -5.61 -6.40
C CYS A 271 15.36 -5.16 -7.19
N THR A 272 15.45 -5.54 -8.47
CA THR A 272 16.55 -5.13 -9.36
C THR A 272 16.50 -3.63 -9.64
N SER A 273 15.32 -3.04 -9.85
CA SER A 273 15.16 -1.59 -10.04
C SER A 273 15.61 -0.83 -8.80
N LEU A 274 15.27 -1.31 -7.60
CA LEU A 274 15.71 -0.71 -6.33
C LEU A 274 17.24 -0.67 -6.23
N LEU A 275 17.91 -1.79 -6.57
CA LEU A 275 19.37 -1.87 -6.56
C LEU A 275 20.01 -1.01 -7.67
N SER A 276 19.45 -1.04 -8.88
CA SER A 276 20.01 -0.32 -10.05
C SER A 276 19.87 1.20 -9.96
N LEU A 277 18.96 1.68 -9.12
CA LEU A 277 18.75 3.10 -8.82
C LEU A 277 19.50 3.55 -7.55
N ASP A 278 20.34 2.71 -6.97
CA ASP A 278 21.13 2.99 -5.75
C ASP A 278 20.27 3.40 -4.54
N LEU A 279 19.07 2.83 -4.41
CA LEU A 279 18.07 3.25 -3.43
C LEU A 279 18.21 2.61 -2.05
N ILE A 280 19.26 1.80 -1.83
CA ILE A 280 19.53 1.18 -0.53
C ILE A 280 19.88 2.21 0.53
N GLU A 281 20.81 3.13 0.23
CA GLU A 281 21.21 4.15 1.19
C GLU A 281 20.05 5.13 1.53
N PRO A 282 19.28 5.64 0.55
CA PRO A 282 18.06 6.40 0.84
C PRO A 282 17.05 5.67 1.75
N LEU A 283 16.91 4.33 1.64
CA LEU A 283 16.08 3.56 2.57
C LEU A 283 16.67 3.52 3.97
N LEU A 284 17.97 3.29 4.10
CA LEU A 284 18.64 3.23 5.39
C LEU A 284 18.55 4.56 6.15
N GLN A 285 18.53 5.69 5.44
CA GLN A 285 18.32 7.02 6.03
C GLN A 285 16.93 7.20 6.68
N LEU A 286 15.94 6.36 6.34
CA LEU A 286 14.61 6.40 6.94
C LEU A 286 14.52 5.62 8.27
N LEU A 287 15.48 4.74 8.57
CA LEU A 287 15.49 3.92 9.78
C LEU A 287 15.26 4.71 11.09
N PRO A 288 15.85 5.91 11.33
CA PRO A 288 15.67 6.62 12.59
C PRO A 288 14.32 7.37 12.72
N VAL A 289 13.47 7.38 11.69
CA VAL A 289 12.25 8.20 11.68
C VAL A 289 11.20 7.71 12.69
N SER A 290 10.92 6.41 12.72
CA SER A 290 10.02 5.76 13.70
C SER A 290 10.12 4.25 13.61
N ASN A 291 9.76 3.51 14.67
CA ASN A 291 9.79 2.05 14.68
C ASN A 291 8.99 1.43 13.52
N VAL A 292 7.80 1.97 13.21
CA VAL A 292 6.96 1.50 12.10
C VAL A 292 7.67 1.66 10.76
N VAL A 293 8.36 2.78 10.56
CA VAL A 293 9.18 3.02 9.36
C VAL A 293 10.37 2.07 9.33
N SER A 294 11.09 1.87 10.45
CA SER A 294 12.23 0.96 10.51
C SER A 294 11.83 -0.47 10.18
N VAL A 295 10.73 -0.97 10.76
CA VAL A 295 10.19 -2.31 10.45
C VAL A 295 9.94 -2.45 8.95
N LEU A 296 9.25 -1.50 8.32
CA LEU A 296 8.93 -1.58 6.89
C LEU A 296 10.17 -1.51 5.99
N VAL A 297 11.13 -0.64 6.31
CA VAL A 297 12.42 -0.55 5.60
C VAL A 297 13.15 -1.90 5.68
N LEU A 298 13.27 -2.46 6.89
CA LEU A 298 13.94 -3.74 7.09
C LEU A 298 13.20 -4.88 6.38
N THR A 299 11.86 -4.89 6.39
CA THR A 299 11.06 -5.88 5.65
C THR A 299 11.31 -5.81 4.14
N VAL A 300 11.42 -4.61 3.56
CA VAL A 300 11.78 -4.42 2.14
C VAL A 300 13.17 -4.97 1.86
N LEU A 301 14.16 -4.66 2.71
CA LEU A 301 15.52 -5.16 2.54
C LEU A 301 15.61 -6.68 2.71
N CYS A 302 14.82 -7.28 3.61
CA CYS A 302 14.67 -8.72 3.73
C CYS A 302 14.06 -9.33 2.45
N ASN A 303 13.07 -8.68 1.81
CA ASN A 303 12.53 -9.15 0.53
C ASN A 303 13.61 -9.18 -0.57
N VAL A 304 14.49 -8.17 -0.60
CA VAL A 304 15.63 -8.10 -1.55
C VAL A 304 16.65 -9.19 -1.23
N ALA A 305 17.06 -9.33 0.04
CA ALA A 305 18.02 -10.35 0.46
C ALA A 305 17.53 -11.77 0.19
N GLU A 306 16.23 -12.03 0.40
CA GLU A 306 15.62 -13.34 0.15
C GLU A 306 15.81 -13.82 -1.29
N LYS A 307 15.88 -12.91 -2.28
CA LYS A 307 16.01 -13.25 -3.71
C LYS A 307 17.28 -14.02 -4.05
N GLY A 308 18.32 -13.96 -3.21
CA GLY A 308 19.49 -14.81 -3.37
C GLY A 308 20.83 -14.11 -3.25
N PRO A 309 21.92 -14.85 -3.54
CA PRO A 309 23.28 -14.36 -3.34
C PRO A 309 23.64 -13.17 -4.22
N ALA A 310 23.12 -13.09 -5.46
CA ALA A 310 23.36 -11.96 -6.34
C ALA A 310 22.82 -10.64 -5.75
N TYR A 311 21.67 -10.67 -5.09
CA TYR A 311 21.08 -9.51 -4.44
C TYR A 311 21.84 -9.16 -3.16
N CYS A 312 22.22 -10.17 -2.37
CA CYS A 312 23.02 -9.94 -1.16
C CYS A 312 24.43 -9.39 -1.46
N GLN A 313 25.00 -9.70 -2.62
CA GLN A 313 26.25 -9.11 -3.10
C GLN A 313 26.13 -7.60 -3.38
N HIS A 314 24.96 -7.11 -3.75
CA HIS A 314 24.72 -5.67 -3.91
C HIS A 314 24.38 -4.99 -2.58
N LEU A 315 23.74 -5.73 -1.66
CA LEU A 315 23.47 -5.25 -0.30
C LEU A 315 24.76 -5.11 0.54
N TRP A 316 25.78 -5.93 0.26
CA TRP A 316 27.06 -5.91 0.96
C TRP A 316 28.22 -6.32 0.03
N PRO A 317 29.35 -5.58 0.02
CA PRO A 317 29.78 -4.57 1.00
C PRO A 317 29.14 -3.19 0.80
N GLY A 318 28.72 -2.55 1.90
CA GLY A 318 28.02 -1.25 1.88
C GLY A 318 27.57 -0.79 3.28
N PRO A 319 26.78 0.30 3.40
CA PRO A 319 26.35 0.87 4.69
C PRO A 319 25.36 -0.01 5.46
N LEU A 320 24.85 -1.09 4.84
CA LEU A 320 23.83 -1.95 5.43
C LEU A 320 24.26 -2.55 6.77
N LEU A 321 25.45 -3.15 6.82
CA LEU A 321 25.91 -3.85 8.04
C LEU A 321 26.04 -2.89 9.23
N CYS A 322 26.63 -1.72 9.00
CA CYS A 322 26.76 -0.68 10.02
C CYS A 322 25.38 -0.19 10.49
N SER A 323 24.44 -0.02 9.55
CA SER A 323 23.07 0.38 9.86
C SER A 323 22.34 -0.66 10.71
N LEU A 324 22.53 -1.95 10.40
CA LEU A 324 21.95 -3.06 11.18
C LEU A 324 22.52 -3.16 12.58
N LEU A 325 23.81 -2.90 12.77
CA LEU A 325 24.39 -2.79 14.12
C LEU A 325 23.77 -1.64 14.91
N GLY A 326 23.48 -0.52 14.24
CA GLY A 326 22.73 0.59 14.82
C GLY A 326 21.31 0.22 15.24
N THR A 327 20.57 -0.51 14.41
CA THR A 327 19.18 -0.93 14.74
C THR A 327 19.12 -1.99 15.84
N LEU A 328 20.16 -2.82 16.01
CA LEU A 328 20.27 -3.73 17.17
C LEU A 328 20.39 -2.98 18.51
N ALA A 329 20.68 -1.68 18.51
CA ALA A 329 20.63 -0.86 19.73
C ALA A 329 19.21 -0.40 20.11
N PHE A 330 18.20 -0.64 19.27
CA PHE A 330 16.83 -0.21 19.55
C PHE A 330 16.18 -1.11 20.61
N SER A 331 15.20 -0.56 21.34
CA SER A 331 14.40 -1.30 22.33
C SER A 331 13.20 -2.02 21.73
N ASP A 332 12.80 -1.67 20.50
CA ASP A 332 11.63 -2.23 19.85
C ASP A 332 11.94 -3.63 19.31
N THR A 333 11.22 -4.64 19.83
CA THR A 333 11.49 -6.05 19.49
C THR A 333 11.12 -6.39 18.05
N GLU A 334 10.20 -5.67 17.41
CA GLU A 334 9.87 -5.89 16.00
C GLU A 334 10.99 -5.38 15.09
N VAL A 335 11.53 -4.19 15.38
CA VAL A 335 12.68 -3.63 14.64
C VAL A 335 13.90 -4.53 14.78
N VAL A 336 14.25 -4.92 16.01
CA VAL A 336 15.37 -5.82 16.28
C VAL A 336 15.12 -7.17 15.62
N GLY A 337 13.91 -7.71 15.72
CA GLY A 337 13.51 -8.94 15.05
C GLY A 337 13.76 -8.90 13.54
N GLN A 338 13.29 -7.86 12.84
CA GLN A 338 13.53 -7.73 11.39
C GLN A 338 15.01 -7.55 11.07
N SER A 339 15.77 -6.85 11.92
CA SER A 339 17.22 -6.69 11.76
C SER A 339 17.95 -8.05 11.85
N LEU A 340 17.56 -8.89 12.81
CA LEU A 340 18.10 -10.24 12.96
C LEU A 340 17.77 -11.13 11.75
N GLU A 341 16.59 -10.98 11.14
CA GLU A 341 16.25 -11.67 9.89
C GLU A 341 17.19 -11.30 8.75
N LEU A 342 17.43 -10.00 8.58
CA LEU A 342 18.23 -9.51 7.48
C LEU A 342 19.68 -9.96 7.63
N LEU A 343 20.21 -9.94 8.87
CA LEU A 343 21.52 -10.49 9.18
C LEU A 343 21.58 -11.99 8.89
N GLN A 344 20.55 -12.75 9.25
CA GLN A 344 20.51 -14.20 8.98
C GLN A 344 20.52 -14.49 7.47
N LEU A 345 19.72 -13.77 6.68
CA LEU A 345 19.72 -13.89 5.22
C LEU A 345 21.08 -13.46 4.63
N LEU A 346 21.65 -12.38 5.14
CA LEU A 346 22.94 -11.87 4.67
C LEU A 346 24.05 -12.89 4.93
N PHE A 347 24.16 -13.43 6.15
CA PHE A 347 25.20 -14.41 6.51
C PHE A 347 25.04 -15.71 5.74
N LEU A 348 23.80 -16.13 5.47
CA LEU A 348 23.52 -17.30 4.67
C LEU A 348 24.12 -17.21 3.25
N TYR A 349 24.07 -16.04 2.62
CA TYR A 349 24.55 -15.86 1.25
C TYR A 349 25.94 -15.21 1.13
N ARG A 350 26.38 -14.50 2.18
CA ARG A 350 27.64 -13.76 2.29
C ARG A 350 28.28 -14.06 3.65
N PRO A 351 28.91 -15.23 3.84
CA PRO A 351 29.56 -15.59 5.11
C PRO A 351 30.62 -14.57 5.55
N GLU A 352 31.27 -13.88 4.61
CA GLU A 352 32.25 -12.83 4.91
C GLU A 352 31.63 -11.64 5.66
N ALA A 353 30.33 -11.39 5.49
CA ALA A 353 29.60 -10.38 6.25
C ALA A 353 29.49 -10.76 7.73
N ALA A 354 29.47 -12.06 8.07
CA ALA A 354 29.45 -12.52 9.45
C ALA A 354 30.78 -12.23 10.15
N GLN A 355 31.90 -12.42 9.47
CA GLN A 355 33.21 -12.05 9.99
C GLN A 355 33.33 -10.53 10.21
N ALA A 356 32.86 -9.73 9.25
CA ALA A 356 32.80 -8.27 9.40
C ALA A 356 31.89 -7.85 10.56
N PHE A 357 30.77 -8.55 10.78
CA PHE A 357 29.87 -8.32 11.90
C PHE A 357 30.57 -8.57 13.25
N LEU A 358 31.32 -9.67 13.37
CA LEU A 358 32.10 -9.96 14.57
C LEU A 358 33.17 -8.88 14.85
N GLN A 359 33.85 -8.41 13.80
CA GLN A 359 34.86 -7.36 13.91
C GLN A 359 34.29 -6.02 14.39
N GLN A 360 33.00 -5.76 14.16
CA GLN A 360 32.30 -4.53 14.55
C GLN A 360 31.50 -4.69 15.85
N SER A 361 31.95 -5.56 16.76
CA SER A 361 31.29 -5.82 18.05
C SER A 361 29.85 -6.34 17.95
N GLY A 362 29.51 -7.05 16.87
CA GLY A 362 28.18 -7.58 16.66
C GLY A 362 27.68 -8.54 17.75
N LEU A 363 28.56 -9.33 18.38
CA LEU A 363 28.19 -10.20 19.49
C LEU A 363 27.65 -9.40 20.70
N GLN A 364 28.31 -8.29 21.04
CA GLN A 364 27.87 -7.41 22.13
C GLN A 364 26.50 -6.78 21.82
N ALA A 365 26.22 -6.51 20.55
CA ALA A 365 24.90 -6.03 20.13
C ALA A 365 23.81 -7.10 20.32
N LEU A 366 24.14 -8.39 20.14
CA LEU A 366 23.22 -9.52 20.33
C LEU A 366 22.96 -9.84 21.81
N GLU A 367 23.97 -9.73 22.67
CA GLU A 367 23.84 -9.99 24.12
C GLU A 367 22.72 -9.17 24.79
N ARG A 368 22.45 -7.96 24.28
CA ARG A 368 21.38 -7.08 24.78
C ARG A 368 19.99 -7.71 24.68
N HIS A 369 19.79 -8.61 23.72
CA HIS A 369 18.49 -9.19 23.39
C HIS A 369 18.38 -10.68 23.76
N GLU A 370 19.40 -11.24 24.41
CA GLU A 370 19.45 -12.67 24.76
C GLU A 370 18.33 -13.09 25.73
N LYS A 371 17.88 -12.14 26.57
CA LYS A 371 16.81 -12.34 27.56
C LYS A 371 15.42 -12.06 27.01
N GLU A 372 15.31 -11.53 25.80
CA GLU A 372 14.02 -11.24 25.18
C GLU A 372 13.41 -12.53 24.62
N ALA A 373 12.37 -13.04 25.28
CA ALA A 373 11.76 -14.34 24.95
C ALA A 373 11.31 -14.44 23.49
N GLN A 374 10.90 -13.32 22.87
CA GLN A 374 10.47 -13.27 21.47
C GLN A 374 11.64 -13.36 20.47
N LEU A 375 12.86 -13.02 20.90
CA LEU A 375 14.05 -12.90 20.05
C LEU A 375 15.10 -13.99 20.33
N GLN A 376 15.02 -14.66 21.48
CA GLN A 376 16.01 -15.60 21.97
C GLN A 376 16.45 -16.65 20.93
N ASP A 377 15.49 -17.32 20.28
CA ASP A 377 15.79 -18.32 19.24
C ASP A 377 16.57 -17.73 18.06
N ARG A 378 16.22 -16.50 17.66
CA ARG A 378 16.84 -15.81 16.51
C ARG A 378 18.23 -15.32 16.86
N VAL A 379 18.39 -14.75 18.06
CA VAL A 379 19.68 -14.32 18.61
C VAL A 379 20.64 -15.50 18.67
N HIS A 380 20.19 -16.62 19.24
CA HIS A 380 21.02 -17.83 19.36
C HIS A 380 21.40 -18.39 17.98
N ALA A 381 20.45 -18.51 17.06
CA ALA A 381 20.72 -18.98 15.71
C ALA A 381 21.74 -18.10 14.97
N LEU A 382 21.65 -16.77 15.13
CA LEU A 382 22.56 -15.83 14.49
C LEU A 382 23.96 -15.87 15.13
N GLN A 383 24.07 -15.99 16.45
CA GLN A 383 25.35 -16.20 17.14
C GLN A 383 26.05 -17.47 16.64
N GLN A 384 25.32 -18.58 16.54
CA GLN A 384 25.88 -19.84 16.02
C GLN A 384 26.38 -19.69 14.59
N THR A 385 25.60 -19.02 13.74
CA THR A 385 25.96 -18.76 12.34
C THR A 385 27.19 -17.85 12.24
N ALA A 386 27.28 -16.81 13.08
CA ALA A 386 28.41 -15.89 13.05
C ALA A 386 29.72 -16.51 13.56
N LEU A 387 29.65 -17.40 14.54
CA LEU A 387 30.83 -18.04 15.14
C LEU A 387 31.36 -19.25 14.35
N HIS A 388 30.51 -19.91 13.57
CA HIS A 388 30.84 -21.18 12.90
C HIS A 388 30.69 -21.17 11.37
N GLY A 389 30.15 -20.08 10.80
CA GLY A 389 30.07 -19.85 9.35
C GLY A 389 31.26 -19.04 8.87
#